data_AF-A0A7K1J1A2-F1
#
_entry.id   AF-A0A7K1J1A2-F1
#
_cell.length_a   1.000
_cell.length_b   1.000
_cell.length_c   1.000
_cell.angle_alpha   90.00
_cell.angle_beta   90.00
_cell.angle_gamma   90.00
#
_symmetry.space_group_name_H-M   'P 1'
#
loop_
_entity.id
_entity.type
_entity.pdbx_description
1 polymer ?
#
loop_
_entity_poly.entity_id
_entity_poly.type
_entity_poly.pdbx_seq_one_letter_code
_entity_poly.pdbx_strand_id
1 'polypeptide(L)'
;PALLDNGQLITPVKSVAYYRAGVGVDPTTVVAFPPGLMMIAGDPMATEAQPTSVVAWSCGSGGMREELPPSCPDDRGLRIDITFPDCWDGKNLDVSGHRTHMHYSSNGKCPSSHPVSVPQLIFAVAYPVHGDASQLQLASGGLKTGHADFVNAWDQEKLEEEVTLCIGRDIVCGVTSGRISG
;
A
#
# COMPACT_ATOMS: atom_id res chain seq x y z
N PRO A 1 9.27 -3.51 1.07
CA PRO A 1 10.07 -4.47 0.27
C PRO A 1 11.54 -4.43 0.68
N ALA A 2 12.26 -5.55 0.61
CA ALA A 2 13.71 -5.55 0.82
C ALA A 2 14.41 -5.28 -0.52
N LEU A 3 15.22 -4.23 -0.57
CA LEU A 3 15.97 -3.80 -1.75
C LEU A 3 17.43 -4.15 -1.55
N LEU A 4 18.06 -4.68 -2.59
CA LEU A 4 19.45 -5.12 -2.59
C LEU A 4 20.22 -4.40 -3.70
N ASP A 5 21.47 -4.08 -3.43
CA ASP A 5 22.46 -3.64 -4.41
C ASP A 5 23.57 -4.69 -4.46
N ASN A 6 23.73 -5.35 -5.62
CA ASN A 6 24.70 -6.45 -5.79
C ASN A 6 24.60 -7.52 -4.69
N GLY A 7 23.38 -7.84 -4.26
CA GLY A 7 23.08 -8.82 -3.20
C GLY A 7 23.22 -8.29 -1.76
N GLN A 8 23.69 -7.07 -1.56
CA GLN A 8 23.77 -6.45 -0.23
C GLN A 8 22.48 -5.70 0.11
N LEU A 9 21.96 -5.90 1.32
CA LEU A 9 20.73 -5.25 1.77
C LEU A 9 20.91 -3.74 1.94
N ILE A 10 20.04 -2.97 1.28
CA ILE A 10 19.91 -1.54 1.51
C ILE A 10 18.91 -1.33 2.64
N THR A 11 19.34 -0.64 3.70
CA THR A 11 18.46 -0.27 4.81
C THR A 11 17.54 0.89 4.39
N PRO A 12 16.21 0.73 4.45
CA PRO A 12 15.29 1.84 4.18
C PRO A 12 15.47 2.99 5.18
N VAL A 13 15.30 4.23 4.72
CA VAL A 13 15.31 5.41 5.60
C VAL A 13 13.94 5.71 6.19
N LYS A 14 12.86 5.25 5.55
CA LYS A 14 11.49 5.49 6.01
C LYS A 14 10.54 4.45 5.45
N SER A 15 9.57 4.05 6.27
CA SER A 15 8.39 3.29 5.84
C SER A 15 7.13 4.00 6.31
N VAL A 16 6.08 4.01 5.50
CA VAL A 16 4.79 4.63 5.82
C VAL A 16 3.67 3.68 5.45
N ALA A 17 2.80 3.38 6.40
CA ALA A 17 1.49 2.80 6.15
C ALA A 17 0.46 3.94 6.15
N TYR A 18 -0.18 4.18 5.02
CA TYR A 18 -1.16 5.25 4.85
C TYR A 18 -2.53 4.67 4.53
N TYR A 19 -3.52 4.98 5.36
CA TYR A 19 -4.90 4.52 5.22
C TYR A 19 -5.77 5.67 4.71
N ARG A 20 -6.57 5.40 3.68
CA ARG A 20 -7.53 6.36 3.11
C ARG A 20 -8.76 5.62 2.57
N ALA A 21 -9.80 6.36 2.18
CA ALA A 21 -10.78 5.80 1.25
C ALA A 21 -10.14 5.54 -0.12
N GLY A 22 -10.62 4.51 -0.83
CA GLY A 22 -10.24 4.26 -2.21
C GLY A 22 -10.55 5.46 -3.12
N VAL A 23 -9.85 5.57 -4.25
CA VAL A 23 -10.04 6.72 -5.17
C VAL A 23 -11.47 6.73 -5.70
N GLY A 24 -12.22 7.77 -5.34
CA GLY A 24 -13.62 7.95 -5.72
C GLY A 24 -14.63 7.16 -4.89
N VAL A 25 -14.17 6.33 -3.94
CA VAL A 25 -15.05 5.62 -3.00
C VAL A 25 -15.64 6.65 -2.02
N ASP A 26 -16.94 6.56 -1.76
CA ASP A 26 -17.61 7.37 -0.73
C ASP A 26 -17.01 7.04 0.65
N PRO A 27 -16.29 7.97 1.30
CA PRO A 27 -15.62 7.68 2.56
C PRO A 27 -16.57 7.25 3.68
N THR A 28 -17.84 7.69 3.64
CA THR A 28 -18.85 7.34 4.65
C THR A 28 -19.26 5.87 4.61
N THR A 29 -18.94 5.17 3.51
CA THR A 29 -19.23 3.74 3.33
C THR A 29 -18.09 2.83 3.75
N VAL A 30 -16.92 3.39 4.07
CA VAL A 30 -15.72 2.63 4.44
C VAL A 30 -15.86 2.12 5.87
N VAL A 31 -15.70 0.81 6.06
CA VAL A 31 -15.68 0.17 7.39
C VAL A 31 -14.28 -0.33 7.72
N ALA A 32 -13.95 -0.41 9.01
CA ALA A 32 -12.66 -0.93 9.46
C ALA A 32 -12.39 -2.34 8.95
N PHE A 33 -11.11 -2.67 8.75
CA PHE A 33 -10.73 -4.06 8.48
C PHE A 33 -11.19 -4.95 9.65
N PRO A 34 -11.72 -6.15 9.38
CA PRO A 34 -12.02 -7.10 10.43
C PRO A 34 -10.70 -7.63 11.06
N PRO A 35 -10.69 -7.97 12.36
CA PRO A 35 -9.52 -8.54 13.01
C PRO A 35 -9.00 -9.78 12.27
N GLY A 36 -7.69 -9.86 12.05
CA GLY A 36 -7.08 -11.02 11.40
C GLY A 36 -7.25 -11.10 9.88
N LEU A 37 -7.82 -10.08 9.21
CA LEU A 37 -7.78 -9.99 7.75
C LEU A 37 -6.33 -10.08 7.24
N MET A 38 -6.06 -10.96 6.28
CA MET A 38 -4.74 -11.13 5.67
C MET A 38 -4.82 -10.90 4.17
N MET A 39 -3.93 -10.08 3.60
CA MET A 39 -3.90 -9.86 2.16
C MET A 39 -2.50 -9.55 1.66
N ILE A 40 -2.25 -9.87 0.38
CA ILE A 40 -1.03 -9.49 -0.33
C ILE A 40 -1.38 -8.51 -1.46
N ALA A 41 -0.61 -7.43 -1.55
CA ALA A 41 -0.64 -6.50 -2.67
C ALA A 41 0.62 -6.67 -3.53
N GLY A 42 0.44 -6.55 -4.84
CA GLY A 42 1.48 -6.86 -5.83
C GLY A 42 1.75 -8.36 -5.99
N ASP A 43 2.80 -8.67 -6.75
CA ASP A 43 3.16 -10.02 -7.13
C ASP A 43 4.67 -10.29 -6.95
N PRO A 44 5.08 -11.16 -6.00
CA PRO A 44 6.48 -11.56 -5.80
C PRO A 44 7.05 -12.37 -6.97
N MET A 45 6.20 -12.89 -7.87
CA MET A 45 6.58 -13.73 -9.00
C MET A 45 6.42 -13.00 -10.35
N ALA A 46 6.20 -11.69 -10.33
CA ALA A 46 5.94 -10.90 -11.53
C ALA A 46 7.11 -10.97 -12.53
N THR A 47 6.80 -11.42 -13.76
CA THR A 47 7.73 -11.38 -14.89
C THR A 47 7.60 -10.09 -15.72
N GLU A 48 6.45 -9.43 -15.60
CA GLU A 48 6.14 -8.16 -16.28
C GLU A 48 5.90 -7.01 -15.30
N ALA A 49 5.96 -5.79 -15.83
CA ALA A 49 5.63 -4.60 -15.07
C ALA A 49 4.20 -4.70 -14.52
N GLN A 50 4.05 -4.38 -13.24
CA GLN A 50 2.75 -4.32 -12.59
C GLN A 50 2.13 -2.94 -12.82
N PRO A 51 0.78 -2.81 -12.82
CA PRO A 51 0.15 -1.50 -12.95
C PRO A 51 0.65 -0.52 -11.90
N THR A 52 0.98 0.70 -12.31
CA THR A 52 1.46 1.75 -11.40
C THR A 52 0.42 2.17 -10.35
N SER A 53 -0.84 1.76 -10.50
CA SER A 53 -1.86 1.88 -9.46
C SER A 53 -1.62 0.92 -8.28
N VAL A 54 -0.98 -0.22 -8.51
CA VAL A 54 -0.68 -1.27 -7.51
C VAL A 54 0.75 -1.14 -7.00
N VAL A 55 1.74 -1.18 -7.90
CA VAL A 55 3.17 -1.05 -7.55
C VAL A 55 3.76 0.09 -8.36
N ALA A 56 4.31 1.10 -7.70
CA ALA A 56 4.97 2.19 -8.37
C ALA A 56 6.29 2.54 -7.73
N TRP A 57 7.27 2.83 -8.56
CA TRP A 57 8.51 3.46 -8.18
C TRP A 57 8.44 4.97 -8.40
N SER A 58 9.18 5.74 -7.61
CA SER A 58 9.31 7.19 -7.78
C SER A 58 10.55 7.73 -7.06
N CYS A 59 10.97 8.96 -7.38
CA CYS A 59 11.96 9.68 -6.58
C CYS A 59 11.27 10.57 -5.54
N GLY A 60 11.41 10.20 -4.28
CA GLY A 60 10.79 10.89 -3.15
C GLY A 60 9.27 10.81 -3.12
N SER A 61 8.66 11.46 -2.12
CA SER A 61 7.20 11.54 -2.00
C SER A 61 6.63 12.50 -3.05
N GLY A 62 5.58 12.08 -3.77
CA GLY A 62 4.93 12.91 -4.81
C GLY A 62 5.69 12.96 -6.14
N GLY A 63 6.73 12.13 -6.32
CA GLY A 63 7.37 11.92 -7.61
C GLY A 63 6.44 11.25 -8.62
N MET A 64 6.83 11.29 -9.90
CA MET A 64 6.12 10.56 -10.96
C MET A 64 6.13 9.06 -10.65
N ARG A 65 4.98 8.42 -10.81
CA ARG A 65 4.82 6.97 -10.60
C ARG A 65 5.28 6.23 -11.86
N GLU A 66 6.26 5.36 -11.70
CA GLU A 66 6.89 4.60 -12.78
C GLU A 66 6.81 3.10 -12.50
N GLU A 67 6.79 2.31 -13.58
CA GLU A 67 6.74 0.84 -13.50
C GLU A 67 8.05 0.23 -13.00
N LEU A 68 9.17 0.94 -13.20
CA LEU A 68 10.51 0.56 -12.80
C LEU A 68 11.19 1.74 -12.08
N PRO A 69 12.23 1.49 -11.25
CA PRO A 69 13.00 2.53 -10.60
C PRO A 69 13.55 3.58 -11.58
N PRO A 70 13.19 4.87 -11.42
CA PRO A 70 13.86 5.94 -12.15
C PRO A 70 15.27 6.20 -11.62
N SER A 71 16.07 6.92 -12.40
CA SER A 71 17.31 7.52 -11.91
C SER A 71 16.99 8.74 -11.06
N CYS A 72 17.37 8.70 -9.78
CA CYS A 72 16.96 9.72 -8.82
C CYS A 72 17.99 10.82 -8.60
N PRO A 73 17.58 12.09 -8.41
CA PRO A 73 18.51 13.16 -8.09
C PRO A 73 19.05 13.04 -6.66
N ASP A 74 20.15 13.72 -6.37
CA ASP A 74 20.84 13.69 -5.07
C ASP A 74 19.99 14.17 -3.89
N ASP A 75 18.94 14.96 -4.15
CA ASP A 75 18.06 15.53 -3.12
C ASP A 75 16.83 14.65 -2.80
N ARG A 76 16.58 13.59 -3.57
CA ARG A 76 15.40 12.71 -3.40
C ARG A 76 15.76 11.26 -3.63
N GLY A 77 15.66 10.46 -2.57
CA GLY A 77 15.92 9.02 -2.64
C GLY A 77 14.81 8.23 -3.36
N LEU A 78 15.17 7.05 -3.86
CA LEU A 78 14.24 6.09 -4.46
C LEU A 78 13.15 5.67 -3.47
N ARG A 79 11.93 5.51 -3.99
CA ARG A 79 10.75 5.09 -3.24
C ARG A 79 9.96 4.05 -4.01
N ILE A 80 9.41 3.08 -3.28
CA ILE A 80 8.39 2.17 -3.80
C ILE A 80 7.08 2.33 -3.01
N ASP A 81 5.97 2.43 -3.72
CA ASP A 81 4.61 2.44 -3.18
C ASP A 81 3.88 1.16 -3.58
N ILE A 82 3.24 0.52 -2.61
CA ILE A 82 2.43 -0.68 -2.81
C ILE A 82 1.02 -0.41 -2.28
N THR A 83 0.06 -0.34 -3.20
CA THR A 83 -1.35 -0.06 -2.91
C THR A 83 -2.09 -1.38 -2.76
N PHE A 84 -2.76 -1.56 -1.63
CA PHE A 84 -3.59 -2.73 -1.35
C PHE A 84 -5.01 -2.58 -1.92
N PRO A 85 -5.71 -3.70 -2.17
CA PRO A 85 -7.12 -3.67 -2.54
C PRO A 85 -7.99 -3.13 -1.39
N ASP A 86 -9.13 -2.54 -1.74
CA ASP A 86 -10.00 -1.77 -0.86
C ASP A 86 -11.46 -2.28 -0.83
N CYS A 87 -11.72 -3.43 -1.46
CA CYS A 87 -13.01 -4.10 -1.44
C CYS A 87 -12.86 -5.52 -0.89
N TRP A 88 -13.62 -5.84 0.16
CA TRP A 88 -13.63 -7.15 0.82
C TRP A 88 -14.92 -7.92 0.48
N ASP A 89 -14.81 -9.24 0.37
CA ASP A 89 -15.95 -10.15 0.12
C ASP A 89 -16.98 -10.22 1.27
N GLY A 90 -16.67 -9.62 2.41
CA GLY A 90 -17.55 -9.57 3.58
C GLY A 90 -17.60 -10.86 4.38
N LYS A 91 -16.80 -11.87 4.03
CA LYS A 91 -16.89 -13.22 4.59
C LYS A 91 -15.54 -13.78 5.02
N ASN A 92 -14.53 -13.75 4.15
CA ASN A 92 -13.29 -14.49 4.35
C ASN A 92 -12.19 -13.56 4.84
N LEU A 93 -11.64 -13.83 6.04
CA LEU A 93 -10.49 -13.09 6.57
C LEU A 93 -9.19 -13.49 5.86
N ASP A 94 -9.14 -14.70 5.33
CA ASP A 94 -8.02 -15.19 4.55
C ASP A 94 -8.47 -16.33 3.62
N VAL A 95 -7.74 -16.52 2.52
CA VAL A 95 -7.91 -17.61 1.56
C VAL A 95 -6.52 -18.06 1.08
N SER A 96 -6.41 -19.26 0.52
CA SER A 96 -5.13 -19.71 -0.07
C SER A 96 -4.60 -18.68 -1.06
N GLY A 97 -3.37 -18.22 -0.84
CA GLY A 97 -2.72 -17.19 -1.64
C GLY A 97 -3.08 -15.74 -1.28
N HIS A 98 -3.88 -15.50 -0.22
CA HIS A 98 -4.12 -14.20 0.42
C HIS A 98 -4.64 -13.09 -0.51
N ARG A 99 -5.43 -13.44 -1.54
CA ARG A 99 -5.80 -12.50 -2.61
C ARG A 99 -7.27 -12.47 -2.96
N THR A 100 -7.89 -13.63 -3.22
CA THR A 100 -9.19 -13.68 -3.93
C THR A 100 -10.40 -13.24 -3.12
N HIS A 101 -10.24 -12.95 -1.83
CA HIS A 101 -11.27 -12.36 -0.96
C HIS A 101 -11.19 -10.82 -0.94
N MET A 102 -10.23 -10.24 -1.65
CA MET A 102 -10.00 -8.82 -1.80
C MET A 102 -10.03 -8.42 -3.27
N HIS A 103 -10.50 -7.21 -3.55
CA HIS A 103 -10.58 -6.65 -4.90
C HIS A 103 -10.30 -5.15 -4.87
N TYR A 104 -9.75 -4.61 -5.96
CA TYR A 104 -9.57 -3.16 -6.10
C TYR A 104 -10.89 -2.53 -6.55
N SER A 105 -11.29 -1.43 -5.92
CA SER A 105 -12.42 -0.65 -6.42
C SER A 105 -12.13 -0.12 -7.83
N SER A 106 -13.19 0.08 -8.61
CA SER A 106 -13.11 0.69 -9.93
C SER A 106 -14.18 1.76 -10.04
N ASN A 107 -13.78 2.96 -10.47
CA ASN A 107 -14.64 4.15 -10.50
C ASN A 107 -15.35 4.39 -9.16
N GLY A 108 -14.62 4.23 -8.05
CA GLY A 108 -15.13 4.44 -6.69
C GLY A 108 -16.11 3.39 -6.20
N LYS A 109 -16.22 2.24 -6.88
CA LYS A 109 -17.19 1.19 -6.52
C LYS A 109 -16.52 -0.15 -6.37
N CYS A 110 -16.95 -0.85 -5.34
CA CYS A 110 -16.67 -2.26 -5.17
C CYS A 110 -17.59 -3.13 -6.05
N PRO A 111 -17.08 -4.24 -6.62
CA PRO A 111 -17.91 -5.17 -7.35
C PRO A 111 -18.87 -5.91 -6.41
N SER A 112 -19.96 -6.47 -6.95
CA SER A 112 -20.94 -7.23 -6.17
C SER A 112 -20.36 -8.47 -5.48
N SER A 113 -19.24 -9.01 -5.99
CA SER A 113 -18.49 -10.10 -5.35
C SER A 113 -17.69 -9.66 -4.12
N HIS A 114 -17.41 -8.36 -3.98
CA HIS A 114 -16.61 -7.79 -2.88
C HIS A 114 -17.29 -6.55 -2.30
N PRO A 115 -18.52 -6.67 -1.76
CA PRO A 115 -19.39 -5.52 -1.55
C PRO A 115 -18.98 -4.59 -0.39
N VAL A 116 -17.98 -4.96 0.41
CA VAL A 116 -17.59 -4.21 1.61
C VAL A 116 -16.40 -3.32 1.32
N SER A 117 -16.61 -2.00 1.28
CA SER A 117 -15.52 -1.02 1.19
C SER A 117 -14.73 -0.98 2.50
N VAL A 118 -13.42 -1.19 2.42
CA VAL A 118 -12.47 -1.07 3.54
C VAL A 118 -11.42 0.00 3.20
N PRO A 119 -10.58 0.45 4.16
CA PRO A 119 -9.55 1.43 3.84
C PRO A 119 -8.63 0.92 2.74
N GLN A 120 -8.25 1.80 1.81
CA GLN A 120 -7.13 1.54 0.92
C GLN A 120 -5.84 1.83 1.67
N LEU A 121 -5.07 0.77 1.95
CA LEU A 121 -3.74 0.86 2.51
C LEU A 121 -2.72 1.10 1.38
N ILE A 122 -1.85 2.09 1.57
CA ILE A 122 -0.62 2.25 0.79
C ILE A 122 0.55 2.02 1.72
N PHE A 123 1.38 1.03 1.40
CA PHE A 123 2.65 0.81 2.06
C PHE A 123 3.78 1.38 1.21
N ALA A 124 4.41 2.44 1.70
CA ALA A 124 5.48 3.14 1.02
C ALA A 124 6.81 2.92 1.74
N VAL A 125 7.87 2.64 0.99
CA VAL A 125 9.23 2.48 1.52
C VAL A 125 10.19 3.36 0.74
N ALA A 126 10.98 4.17 1.45
CA ALA A 126 11.99 5.05 0.90
C ALA A 126 13.40 4.54 1.23
N TYR A 127 14.27 4.58 0.24
CA TYR A 127 15.66 4.13 0.31
C TYR A 127 16.62 5.31 0.07
N PRO A 128 17.81 5.29 0.67
CA PRO A 128 18.85 6.30 0.44
C PRO A 128 19.60 6.03 -0.87
N VAL A 129 18.85 5.81 -1.96
CA VAL A 129 19.39 5.49 -3.29
C VAL A 129 19.17 6.67 -4.21
N HIS A 130 20.25 7.10 -4.84
CA HIS A 130 20.31 8.19 -5.81
C HIS A 130 21.05 7.71 -7.06
N GLY A 131 20.86 8.41 -8.18
CA GLY A 131 21.41 8.03 -9.47
C GLY A 131 20.75 6.78 -10.05
N ASP A 132 21.54 6.05 -10.84
CA ASP A 132 21.09 4.86 -11.56
C ASP A 132 20.70 3.70 -10.61
N ALA A 133 19.56 3.10 -10.90
CA ALA A 133 18.98 1.99 -10.13
C ALA A 133 19.07 0.64 -10.88
N SER A 134 19.76 0.58 -12.02
CA SER A 134 19.79 -0.60 -12.89
C SER A 134 20.38 -1.87 -12.26
N GLN A 135 21.28 -1.72 -11.28
CA GLN A 135 21.94 -2.84 -10.57
C GLN A 135 21.13 -3.36 -9.37
N LEU A 136 20.00 -2.71 -9.06
CA LEU A 136 19.19 -3.05 -7.91
C LEU A 136 18.32 -4.27 -8.17
N GLN A 137 18.01 -4.98 -7.10
CA GLN A 137 17.08 -6.10 -7.12
C GLN A 137 16.25 -6.11 -5.84
N LEU A 138 15.04 -6.67 -5.92
CA LEU A 138 14.27 -6.98 -4.72
C LEU A 138 14.70 -8.34 -4.18
N ALA A 139 14.52 -8.59 -2.88
CA ALA A 139 14.79 -9.92 -2.32
C ALA A 139 13.93 -11.04 -2.96
N SER A 140 12.78 -10.68 -3.55
CA SER A 140 11.91 -11.58 -4.31
C SER A 140 12.37 -11.81 -5.76
N GLY A 141 13.42 -11.13 -6.24
CA GLY A 141 13.92 -11.23 -7.60
C GLY A 141 14.09 -9.86 -8.27
N GLY A 142 13.67 -9.75 -9.53
CA GLY A 142 13.79 -8.49 -10.28
C GLY A 142 12.97 -7.34 -9.72
N LEU A 143 13.24 -6.12 -10.20
CA LEU A 143 12.56 -4.88 -9.77
C LEU A 143 11.05 -4.83 -10.06
N LYS A 144 10.55 -5.76 -10.89
CA LYS A 144 9.14 -5.95 -11.19
C LYS A 144 8.38 -6.68 -10.07
N THR A 145 9.06 -7.39 -9.16
CA THR A 145 8.46 -8.29 -8.15
C THR A 145 7.98 -7.59 -6.87
N GLY A 146 7.73 -6.27 -6.94
CA GLY A 146 7.28 -5.48 -5.81
C GLY A 146 5.98 -6.05 -5.23
N HIS A 147 5.98 -6.30 -3.92
CA HIS A 147 4.82 -6.76 -3.17
C HIS A 147 4.97 -6.41 -1.69
N ALA A 148 3.84 -6.43 -0.99
CA ALA A 148 3.78 -6.30 0.46
C ALA A 148 2.63 -7.12 1.01
N ASP A 149 2.80 -7.58 2.24
CA ASP A 149 1.86 -8.43 2.94
C ASP A 149 1.26 -7.63 4.11
N PHE A 150 -0.02 -7.84 4.36
CA PHE A 150 -0.76 -7.19 5.45
C PHE A 150 -1.48 -8.24 6.28
N VAL A 151 -1.42 -8.06 7.59
CA VAL A 151 -2.25 -8.76 8.58
C VAL A 151 -2.87 -7.69 9.47
N ASN A 152 -4.19 -7.67 9.59
CA ASN A 152 -4.85 -6.73 10.49
C ASN A 152 -4.65 -7.15 11.94
N ALA A 153 -3.65 -6.53 12.56
CA ALA A 153 -3.31 -6.67 13.98
C ALA A 153 -3.44 -5.34 14.75
N TRP A 154 -4.24 -4.40 14.23
CA TRP A 154 -4.59 -3.19 14.95
C TRP A 154 -5.29 -3.51 16.28
N ASP A 155 -5.18 -2.61 17.24
CA ASP A 155 -6.22 -2.49 18.26
C ASP A 155 -7.54 -2.19 17.54
N GLN A 156 -8.50 -3.11 17.61
CA GLN A 156 -9.68 -3.07 16.77
C GLN A 156 -10.58 -1.87 17.10
N GLU A 157 -10.75 -1.55 18.39
CA GLU A 157 -11.54 -0.40 18.83
C GLU A 157 -10.90 0.89 18.30
N LYS A 158 -9.57 0.97 18.37
CA LYS A 158 -8.84 2.12 17.84
C LYS A 158 -8.98 2.27 16.32
N LEU A 159 -8.87 1.16 15.58
CA LEU A 159 -9.04 1.19 14.12
C LEU A 159 -10.45 1.65 13.73
N GLU A 160 -11.48 1.11 14.38
CA GLU A 160 -12.88 1.51 14.16
C GLU A 160 -13.11 2.99 14.46
N GLU A 161 -12.50 3.50 15.53
CA GLU A 161 -12.53 4.91 15.88
C GLU A 161 -11.90 5.78 14.78
N GLU A 162 -10.68 5.48 14.34
CA GLU A 162 -9.97 6.28 13.32
C GLU A 162 -10.65 6.21 11.96
N VAL A 163 -11.18 5.05 11.57
CA VAL A 163 -11.97 4.92 10.33
C VAL A 163 -13.23 5.79 10.41
N THR A 164 -13.95 5.76 11.52
CA THR A 164 -15.19 6.53 11.68
C THR A 164 -14.91 8.04 11.75
N LEU A 165 -13.94 8.46 12.55
CA LEU A 165 -13.71 9.86 12.87
C LEU A 165 -12.85 10.58 11.84
N CYS A 166 -12.08 9.85 11.03
CA CYS A 166 -11.25 10.46 10.00
C CYS A 166 -11.68 10.09 8.59
N ILE A 167 -11.63 8.80 8.26
CA ILE A 167 -11.89 8.34 6.88
C ILE A 167 -13.36 8.64 6.55
N GLY A 168 -14.29 8.22 7.40
CA GLY A 168 -15.72 8.49 7.25
C GLY A 168 -16.10 9.97 7.20
N ARG A 169 -15.19 10.87 7.60
CA ARG A 169 -15.37 12.32 7.59
C ARG A 169 -14.51 13.05 6.55
N ASP A 170 -13.74 12.31 5.77
CA ASP A 170 -12.79 12.83 4.78
C ASP A 170 -11.79 13.85 5.35
N ILE A 171 -11.22 13.56 6.54
CA ILE A 171 -10.23 14.40 7.20
C ILE A 171 -8.91 13.66 7.50
N VAL A 172 -7.80 14.41 7.56
CA VAL A 172 -6.50 13.88 7.96
C VAL A 172 -6.42 13.78 9.49
N CYS A 173 -6.39 12.55 10.03
CA CYS A 173 -6.44 12.30 11.48
C CYS A 173 -5.43 13.11 12.29
N GLY A 174 -4.15 13.11 11.89
CA GLY A 174 -3.09 13.77 12.64
C GLY A 174 -3.11 15.30 12.60
N VAL A 175 -3.84 15.90 11.65
CA VAL A 175 -3.88 17.36 11.45
C VAL A 175 -5.17 17.96 12.01
N THR A 176 -6.29 17.25 11.89
CA THR A 176 -7.63 17.81 12.21
C THR A 176 -8.17 17.34 13.56
N SER A 177 -7.70 16.21 14.12
CA SER A 177 -8.25 15.67 15.38
C SER A 177 -7.69 16.32 16.65
N GLY A 178 -6.59 17.09 16.56
CA GLY A 178 -5.87 17.60 17.73
C GLY A 178 -5.26 16.51 18.62
N ARG A 179 -5.23 15.26 18.18
CA ARG A 179 -4.67 14.12 18.93
C ARG A 179 -3.16 14.04 18.68
N ILE A 180 -2.39 14.00 19.78
CA ILE A 180 -0.92 13.99 19.78
C ILE A 180 -0.36 12.56 19.56
N SER A 181 -1.22 11.54 19.61
CA SER A 181 -0.89 10.15 19.30
C SER A 181 -1.90 9.58 18.31
N GLY A 182 -1.41 9.19 17.14
CA GLY A 182 -2.04 8.19 16.28
C GLY A 182 -1.69 6.79 16.74
#